data_AF-A0A931UP41-F1
#
_entry.id   AF-A0A931UP41-F1
#
_cell.length_a   1.000
_cell.length_b   1.000
_cell.length_c   1.000
_cell.angle_alpha   90.00
_cell.angle_beta   90.00
_cell.angle_gamma   90.00
#
_symmetry.space_group_name_H-M   'P 1'
#
loop_
_entity.id
_entity.type
_entity.pdbx_description
1 polymer ?
#
loop_
_entity_poly.entity_id
_entity_poly.type
_entity_poly.pdbx_seq_one_letter_code
_entity_poly.pdbx_strand_id
1 'polypeptide(L)'
;ATGYRTSGKFAWKGPYQTGMTGDPWGSKYLVNSKYLQPGNIATARAVWVLSAGPNRVITTSYTQTASSCPCLENDDDIAFRIR
;
A
#
# COMPACT_ATOMS: atom_id res chain seq x y z
N ALA A 1 -19.15 -2.28 -17.71
CA ALA A 1 -17.87 -1.65 -17.31
C ALA A 1 -16.92 -1.73 -18.49
N THR A 2 -16.38 -0.60 -18.96
CA THR A 2 -15.30 -0.58 -19.95
C THR A 2 -14.02 -1.07 -19.26
N GLY A 3 -13.42 -2.14 -19.77
CA GLY A 3 -12.20 -2.72 -19.19
C GLY A 3 -11.00 -1.77 -19.24
N TYR A 4 -9.93 -2.14 -18.55
CA TYR A 4 -8.67 -1.40 -18.59
C TYR A 4 -8.10 -1.40 -20.01
N ARG A 5 -7.60 -0.24 -20.47
CA ARG A 5 -6.98 -0.12 -21.80
C ARG A 5 -5.74 -1.00 -21.86
N THR A 6 -5.59 -1.78 -22.93
CA THR A 6 -4.41 -2.63 -23.19
C THR A 6 -3.46 -2.02 -24.22
N SER A 7 -3.72 -0.79 -24.70
CA SER A 7 -2.87 -0.04 -25.63
C SER A 7 -2.73 1.45 -25.24
N GLY A 8 -1.63 2.08 -25.66
CA GLY A 8 -1.27 3.47 -25.31
C GLY A 8 -0.39 3.60 -24.06
N LYS A 9 0.06 4.83 -23.76
CA LYS A 9 1.06 5.12 -22.71
C LYS A 9 0.67 4.63 -21.32
N PHE A 10 -0.62 4.68 -20.97
CA PHE A 10 -1.15 4.31 -19.66
C PHE A 10 -1.94 2.99 -19.67
N ALA A 11 -1.65 2.13 -20.65
CA ALA A 11 -2.27 0.81 -20.73
C ALA A 11 -1.83 -0.11 -19.59
N TRP A 12 -2.75 -0.96 -19.16
CA TRP A 12 -2.41 -2.13 -18.37
C TRP A 12 -1.63 -3.13 -19.24
N LYS A 13 -0.42 -3.49 -18.81
CA LYS A 13 0.48 -4.39 -19.55
C LYS A 13 0.38 -5.86 -19.12
N GLY A 14 -0.72 -6.23 -18.46
CA GLY A 14 -0.86 -7.53 -17.81
C GLY A 14 -0.37 -7.54 -16.35
N PRO A 15 -0.35 -8.72 -15.69
CA PRO A 15 0.11 -8.85 -14.31
C PRO A 15 1.56 -8.38 -14.16
N TYR A 16 1.80 -7.45 -13.23
CA TYR A 16 3.14 -6.93 -12.94
C TYR A 16 3.96 -7.84 -12.01
N GLN A 17 3.30 -8.84 -11.42
CA GLN A 17 3.87 -9.86 -10.55
C GLN A 17 3.16 -11.17 -10.93
N THR A 18 3.92 -12.23 -11.19
CA THR A 18 3.40 -13.58 -11.49
C THR A 18 3.31 -14.46 -10.24
N GLY A 19 3.94 -14.02 -9.16
CA GLY A 19 3.84 -14.59 -7.82
C GLY A 19 4.22 -13.53 -6.79
N MET A 20 3.78 -13.71 -5.54
CA MET A 20 4.21 -12.89 -4.41
C MET A 20 4.81 -13.80 -3.35
N THR A 21 6.03 -13.48 -2.93
CA THR A 21 6.58 -13.98 -1.68
C THR A 21 5.99 -13.19 -0.51
N GLY A 22 5.92 -13.83 0.66
CA GLY A 22 5.58 -13.11 1.89
C GLY A 22 6.66 -12.09 2.27
N ASP A 23 6.39 -11.36 3.34
CA ASP A 23 7.41 -10.61 4.06
C ASP A 23 8.51 -11.54 4.63
N PRO A 24 9.61 -11.00 5.17
CA PRO A 24 10.70 -11.80 5.73
C PRO A 24 10.28 -12.78 6.84
N TRP A 25 9.09 -12.62 7.42
CA TRP A 25 8.55 -13.45 8.50
C TRP A 25 7.47 -14.42 8.04
N GLY A 26 7.23 -14.49 6.73
CA GLY A 26 6.28 -15.41 6.08
C GLY A 26 4.83 -14.92 6.06
N SER A 27 4.58 -13.69 6.50
CA SER A 27 3.25 -13.07 6.46
C SER A 27 2.99 -12.43 5.09
N LYS A 28 1.70 -12.20 4.77
CA LYS A 28 1.32 -11.52 3.52
C LYS A 28 1.36 -10.00 3.70
N TYR A 29 1.72 -9.29 2.64
CA TYR A 29 1.58 -7.84 2.59
C TYR A 29 0.10 -7.42 2.49
N LEU A 30 -0.20 -6.25 3.05
CA LEU A 30 -1.52 -5.63 3.04
C LEU A 30 -1.49 -4.28 2.34
N VAL A 31 -2.59 -3.91 1.68
CA VAL A 31 -2.76 -2.60 1.04
C VAL A 31 -4.13 -2.02 1.33
N ASN A 32 -4.18 -0.74 1.67
CA ASN A 32 -5.44 -0.01 1.86
C ASN A 32 -5.90 0.66 0.55
N SER A 33 -6.72 -0.05 -0.23
CA SER A 33 -7.18 0.41 -1.54
C SER A 33 -8.22 1.54 -1.51
N LYS A 34 -8.92 1.76 -0.38
CA LYS A 34 -9.99 2.77 -0.24
C LYS A 34 -9.54 4.19 -0.61
N TYR A 35 -8.26 4.51 -0.38
CA TYR A 35 -7.71 5.84 -0.62
C TYR A 35 -6.86 5.92 -1.90
N LEU A 36 -6.88 4.88 -2.74
CA LEU A 36 -6.19 4.86 -4.04
C LEU A 36 -7.01 5.64 -5.07
N GLN A 37 -7.11 6.95 -4.86
CA GLN A 37 -7.87 7.87 -5.68
C GLN A 37 -7.12 9.20 -5.84
N PRO A 38 -7.30 9.92 -6.96
CA PRO A 38 -6.73 11.26 -7.12
C PRO A 38 -7.22 12.19 -6.01
N GLY A 39 -6.32 13.03 -5.46
CA GLY A 39 -6.69 13.96 -4.39
C GLY A 39 -5.58 14.91 -3.97
N ASN A 40 -5.92 15.92 -3.17
CA ASN A 40 -4.97 16.86 -2.59
C ASN A 40 -4.21 16.19 -1.44
N ILE A 41 -2.88 16.21 -1.46
CA ILE A 41 -2.03 15.57 -0.43
C ILE A 41 -2.28 16.10 0.99
N ALA A 42 -2.76 17.34 1.14
CA ALA A 42 -3.07 17.93 2.44
C ALA A 42 -4.32 17.32 3.10
N THR A 43 -5.23 16.74 2.31
CA THR A 43 -6.48 16.14 2.79
C THR A 43 -6.58 14.64 2.47
N ALA A 44 -5.70 14.13 1.62
CA ALA A 44 -5.63 12.73 1.26
C ALA A 44 -5.09 11.89 2.43
N ARG A 45 -5.59 10.65 2.50
CA ARG A 45 -5.04 9.62 3.36
C ARG A 45 -3.94 8.89 2.63
N ALA A 46 -2.94 8.43 3.37
CA ALA A 46 -1.86 7.67 2.80
C ALA A 46 -2.32 6.29 2.35
N VAL A 47 -1.79 5.82 1.23
CA VAL A 47 -1.90 4.42 0.81
C VAL A 47 -0.56 3.74 1.02
N TRP A 48 -0.57 2.60 1.70
CA TRP A 48 0.61 1.86 2.10
C TRP A 48 0.56 0.43 1.59
N VAL A 49 1.73 -0.11 1.27
CA VAL A 49 1.98 -1.55 1.33
C VAL A 49 2.59 -1.82 2.70
N LEU A 50 1.92 -2.63 3.51
CA LEU A 50 2.24 -2.89 4.91
C LEU A 50 2.64 -4.36 5.13
N SER A 51 3.66 -4.58 5.95
CA SER A 51 4.04 -5.85 6.56
C SER A 51 3.82 -5.75 8.06
N ALA A 52 3.21 -6.76 8.67
CA ALA A 52 2.88 -6.80 10.11
C ALA A 52 4.08 -7.15 11.01
N GLY A 53 5.28 -7.12 10.45
CA GLY A 53 6.52 -7.35 11.19
C GLY A 53 6.70 -8.77 11.74
N PRO A 54 7.76 -8.97 12.55
CA PRO A 54 8.03 -10.20 13.28
C PRO A 54 6.89 -10.68 14.18
N ASN A 55 6.16 -9.77 14.84
CA ASN A 55 5.11 -10.12 15.79
C ASN A 55 3.78 -10.51 15.11
N ARG A 56 3.63 -10.20 13.81
CA ARG A 56 2.45 -10.47 12.97
C ARG A 56 1.19 -9.72 13.41
N VAL A 57 1.33 -8.59 14.09
CA VAL A 57 0.25 -7.77 14.61
C VAL A 57 0.38 -6.38 14.03
N ILE A 58 -0.61 -5.97 13.24
CA ILE A 58 -0.68 -4.61 12.72
C ILE A 58 -0.98 -3.66 13.88
N THR A 59 -0.05 -2.75 14.17
CA THR A 59 -0.31 -1.64 15.10
C THR A 59 -0.33 -0.29 14.41
N THR A 60 0.07 -0.24 13.13
CA THR A 60 -0.08 0.91 12.24
C THR A 60 -1.54 1.34 12.09
N SER A 61 -1.82 2.61 12.39
CA SER A 61 -3.15 3.20 12.22
C SER A 61 -3.57 3.28 10.75
N TYR A 62 -4.78 2.82 10.45
CA TYR A 62 -5.37 2.88 9.11
C TYR A 62 -5.60 4.30 8.58
N THR A 63 -5.79 5.30 9.45
CA THR A 63 -6.27 6.65 9.07
C THR A 63 -5.16 7.69 8.94
N GLN A 64 -3.91 7.29 8.70
CA GLN A 64 -2.77 8.21 8.52
C GLN A 64 -2.98 9.21 7.36
N THR A 65 -2.55 10.45 7.56
CA THR A 65 -2.57 11.47 6.49
C THR A 65 -1.44 11.22 5.50
N ALA A 66 -1.60 11.65 4.25
CA ALA A 66 -0.54 11.52 3.25
C ALA A 66 0.69 12.41 3.56
N SER A 67 0.58 13.35 4.50
CA SER A 67 1.64 14.24 4.96
C SER A 67 2.36 13.76 6.22
N SER A 68 1.81 12.83 7.01
CA SER A 68 2.51 12.26 8.15
C SER A 68 3.65 11.37 7.66
N CYS A 69 4.82 11.50 8.29
CA CYS A 69 5.84 10.45 8.23
C CYS A 69 5.18 9.13 8.66
N PRO A 70 5.51 7.95 8.08
CA PRO A 70 5.14 6.69 8.70
C PRO A 70 6.00 6.54 9.96
N CYS A 71 5.74 7.36 10.98
CA CYS A 71 6.07 6.98 12.33
C CYS A 71 5.16 5.80 12.63
N LEU A 72 5.69 4.61 12.34
CA LEU A 72 5.24 3.34 12.90
C LEU A 72 5.66 3.46 14.38
N GLU A 73 4.86 4.20 15.15
CA GLU A 73 5.24 4.67 16.49
C GLU A 73 5.48 3.47 17.40
N ASN A 74 6.75 3.19 17.73
CA ASN A 74 7.19 2.05 18.53
C ASN A 74 6.73 0.68 18.00
N ASP A 75 6.62 0.56 16.69
CA ASP A 75 6.02 -0.57 15.99
C ASP A 75 7.04 -1.34 15.16
N ASP A 76 6.87 -2.66 15.04
CA ASP A 76 7.69 -3.55 14.21
C ASP A 76 7.10 -3.77 12.81
N ASP A 77 5.94 -3.17 12.53
CA ASP A 77 5.39 -3.03 11.19
C ASP A 77 6.43 -2.39 10.23
N ILE A 78 6.30 -2.70 8.94
CA ILE A 78 7.08 -2.06 7.87
C ILE A 78 6.12 -1.56 6.80
N ALA A 79 6.22 -0.27 6.44
CA ALA A 79 5.34 0.36 5.47
C ALA A 79 6.10 1.03 4.32
N PHE A 80 5.61 0.83 3.09
CA PHE A 80 6.05 1.55 1.89
C PHE A 80 4.90 2.37 1.31
N ARG A 81 5.13 3.67 1.07
CA ARG A 81 4.08 4.56 0.53
C ARG A 81 3.89 4.35 -0.96
N ILE A 82 2.65 4.19 -1.40
CA ILE A 82 2.29 4.29 -2.81
C ILE A 82 2.15 5.78 -3.17
N ARG A 83 2.76 6.21 -4.28
CA ARG A 83 2.76 7.59 -4.79
C ARG A 83 2.29 7.64 -6.24
#